data_AF-A0A0F9I948-F1
#
_entry.id   AF-A0A0F9I948-F1
#
_cell.length_a   1.000
_cell.length_b   1.000
_cell.length_c   1.000
_cell.angle_alpha   90.00
_cell.angle_beta   90.00
_cell.angle_gamma   90.00
#
_symmetry.space_group_name_H-M   'P 1'
#
loop_
_entity.id
_entity.type
_entity.pdbx_description
1 polymer ?
#
loop_
_entity_poly.entity_id
_entity_poly.type
_entity_poly.pdbx_seq_one_letter_code
_entity_poly.pdbx_strand_id
1 'polypeptide(L)'
;MTLLHSGSVIEALSNIGIIKGPEARVFVVDPSDSGFTIQNAIDECIAAKGDVILMLPGASDVTTSVLFNKSGINVIAVNRGLNPMVDGEFHSILSNASYTNGPAATITASCRIIGMGFVSRDTGSLFFSGAACLLGGDGAQGAPPFGVQMKNCRFPKWGLDNRIGLAIEGSSNVLIEDTDFEGAFGAGIYVQGACGHLTVRKSHFTLMTYAIEHGSFSDAGVNTQFFYGPGNVTVGPTKGVKSNSSAAKVTIFGNYWATPVNSTHDQSIDDMESDGYICAGNYYADEERDDE
;
A
#
# COMPACT_ATOMS: atom_id res chain seq x y z
N MET A 1 -27.75 4.19 11.86
CA MET A 1 -26.78 5.32 11.86
C MET A 1 -26.64 5.82 13.30
N THR A 2 -25.59 5.40 14.00
CA THR A 2 -25.31 5.85 15.37
C THR A 2 -24.29 6.97 15.31
N LEU A 3 -24.73 8.22 15.50
CA LEU A 3 -23.83 9.36 15.69
C LEU A 3 -23.24 9.27 17.12
N LEU A 4 -21.96 8.88 17.23
CA LEU A 4 -21.25 8.92 18.50
C LEU A 4 -21.01 10.39 18.92
N HIS A 5 -21.22 10.69 20.20
CA HIS A 5 -21.04 12.03 20.77
C HIS A 5 -19.57 12.49 20.61
N SER A 6 -19.42 13.73 20.16
CA SER A 6 -18.22 14.27 19.50
C SER A 6 -16.96 14.43 20.36
N GLY A 7 -17.05 14.42 21.69
CA GLY A 7 -15.92 14.75 22.57
C GLY A 7 -14.78 13.72 22.55
N SER A 8 -15.08 12.45 22.86
CA SER A 8 -14.06 11.40 23.01
C SER A 8 -13.45 10.94 21.68
N VAL A 9 -14.24 11.00 20.60
CA VAL A 9 -13.78 10.62 19.26
C VAL A 9 -12.82 11.66 18.70
N ILE A 10 -13.05 12.96 18.95
CA ILE A 10 -12.15 14.02 18.48
C ILE A 10 -10.78 13.93 19.17
N GLU A 11 -10.75 13.65 20.47
CA GLU A 11 -9.50 13.51 21.22
C GLU A 11 -8.69 12.28 20.75
N ALA A 12 -9.37 11.15 20.51
CA ALA A 12 -8.75 9.96 19.93
C ALA A 12 -8.21 10.18 18.50
N LEU A 13 -8.93 10.92 17.66
CA LEU A 13 -8.50 11.29 16.30
C LEU A 13 -7.29 12.24 16.32
N SER A 14 -7.27 13.19 17.26
CA SER A 14 -6.15 14.13 17.39
C SER A 14 -4.85 13.43 17.79
N ASN A 15 -4.91 12.39 18.62
CA ASN A 15 -3.75 11.60 19.06
C ASN A 15 -3.11 10.76 17.94
N ILE A 16 -3.84 10.48 16.86
CA ILE A 16 -3.30 9.82 15.64
C ILE A 16 -2.99 10.82 14.51
N GLY A 17 -2.98 12.11 14.84
CA GLY A 17 -2.64 13.21 13.93
C GLY A 17 -3.72 13.48 12.88
N ILE A 18 -4.99 13.29 13.22
CA ILE A 18 -6.14 13.63 12.37
C ILE A 18 -6.85 14.84 12.96
N ILE A 19 -6.69 15.98 12.30
CA ILE A 19 -7.41 17.20 12.64
C ILE A 19 -8.73 17.17 11.88
N LYS A 20 -9.81 16.94 12.60
CA LYS A 20 -11.16 17.00 12.04
C LYS A 20 -11.48 18.45 11.64
N GLY A 21 -11.69 18.70 10.36
CA GLY A 21 -12.23 19.97 9.89
C GLY A 21 -13.60 20.27 10.51
N PRO A 22 -14.00 21.53 10.68
CA PRO A 22 -15.24 21.89 11.37
C PRO A 22 -16.51 21.28 10.74
N GLU A 23 -16.47 20.96 9.44
CA GLU A 23 -17.57 20.33 8.70
C GLU A 23 -17.35 18.85 8.36
N ALA A 24 -16.24 18.26 8.80
CA ALA A 24 -15.96 16.86 8.52
C ALA A 24 -17.00 15.96 9.21
N ARG A 25 -17.46 14.93 8.52
CA ARG A 25 -18.33 13.89 9.07
C ARG A 25 -17.51 12.70 9.53
N VAL A 26 -18.09 11.95 10.45
CA VAL A 26 -17.53 10.68 10.93
C VAL A 26 -18.53 9.58 10.62
N PHE A 27 -18.10 8.60 9.84
CA PHE A 27 -18.85 7.40 9.51
C PHE A 27 -18.25 6.24 10.31
N VAL A 28 -19.11 5.35 10.81
CA VAL A 28 -18.68 4.11 11.46
C VAL A 28 -19.21 2.96 10.61
N VAL A 29 -18.30 2.10 10.17
CA VAL A 29 -18.60 0.92 9.36
C VAL A 29 -18.34 -0.31 10.21
N ASP A 30 -19.38 -1.13 10.39
CA ASP A 30 -19.29 -2.43 11.05
C ASP A 30 -19.40 -3.52 9.96
N PRO A 31 -18.31 -4.26 9.65
CA PRO A 31 -18.37 -5.31 8.64
C PRO A 31 -19.37 -6.43 8.95
N SER A 32 -19.79 -6.57 10.22
CA SER A 32 -20.85 -7.53 10.60
C SER A 32 -22.26 -7.04 10.28
N ASP A 33 -22.44 -5.74 9.99
CA ASP A 33 -23.70 -5.15 9.56
C ASP A 33 -23.73 -4.98 8.03
N SER A 34 -24.51 -5.81 7.35
CA SER A 34 -24.64 -5.76 5.89
C SER A 34 -25.33 -4.48 5.36
N GLY A 35 -25.93 -3.66 6.22
CA GLY A 35 -26.70 -2.49 5.82
C GLY A 35 -25.87 -1.25 5.43
N PHE A 36 -24.62 -1.15 5.89
CA PHE A 36 -23.78 0.03 5.65
C PHE A 36 -22.32 -0.34 5.40
N THR A 37 -21.94 -0.39 4.13
CA THR A 37 -20.61 -0.81 3.70
C THR A 37 -19.60 0.34 3.71
N ILE A 38 -18.31 -0.01 3.58
CA ILE A 38 -17.25 1.00 3.34
C ILE A 38 -17.50 1.80 2.05
N GLN A 39 -18.04 1.18 1.00
CA GLN A 39 -18.38 1.90 -0.23
C GLN A 39 -19.47 2.94 0.04
N ASN A 40 -20.51 2.58 0.79
CA ASN A 40 -21.56 3.53 1.18
C ASN A 40 -20.98 4.73 1.95
N ALA A 41 -20.04 4.48 2.86
CA ALA A 41 -19.37 5.54 3.60
C ALA A 41 -18.53 6.45 2.69
N ILE A 42 -17.80 5.89 1.72
CA ILE A 42 -17.04 6.69 0.74
C ILE A 42 -17.98 7.50 -0.16
N ASP A 43 -19.06 6.90 -0.63
CA ASP A 43 -20.02 7.58 -1.51
C ASP A 43 -20.68 8.78 -0.82
N GLU A 44 -20.97 8.63 0.48
CA GLU A 44 -21.49 9.70 1.32
C GLU A 44 -20.46 10.80 1.60
N CYS A 45 -19.15 10.52 1.59
CA CYS A 45 -18.10 11.50 1.86
C CYS A 45 -18.08 12.65 0.84
N ILE A 46 -17.75 13.85 1.32
CA ILE A 46 -17.54 15.02 0.48
C ILE A 46 -16.03 15.24 0.29
N ALA A 47 -15.62 15.34 -0.97
CA ALA A 47 -14.23 15.55 -1.35
C ALA A 47 -13.62 16.78 -0.64
N ALA A 48 -12.36 16.64 -0.23
CA ALA A 48 -11.53 17.64 0.44
C ALA A 48 -12.05 18.16 1.80
N LYS A 49 -13.11 17.57 2.38
CA LYS A 49 -13.62 18.01 3.70
C LYS A 49 -12.91 17.40 4.90
N GLY A 50 -12.06 16.41 4.70
CA GLY A 50 -11.43 15.70 5.83
C GLY A 50 -12.37 14.69 6.50
N ASP A 51 -13.39 14.19 5.78
CA ASP A 51 -14.32 13.19 6.30
C ASP A 51 -13.56 11.94 6.79
N VAL A 52 -14.06 11.34 7.86
CA VAL A 52 -13.43 10.21 8.55
C VAL A 52 -14.34 8.98 8.49
N ILE A 53 -13.78 7.84 8.11
CA ILE A 53 -14.43 6.54 8.12
C ILE A 53 -13.70 5.67 9.14
N LEU A 54 -14.41 5.28 10.20
CA LEU A 54 -13.94 4.38 11.24
C LEU A 54 -14.39 2.96 10.89
N MET A 55 -13.44 2.08 10.66
CA MET A 55 -13.66 0.67 10.36
C MET A 55 -13.60 -0.13 11.67
N LEU A 56 -14.71 -0.76 12.07
CA LEU A 56 -14.72 -1.70 13.18
C LEU A 56 -14.11 -3.06 12.75
N PRO A 57 -13.67 -3.89 13.71
CA PRO A 57 -13.10 -5.19 13.40
C PRO A 57 -14.07 -6.08 12.60
N GLY A 58 -13.55 -6.70 11.54
CA GLY A 58 -14.22 -7.64 10.66
C GLY A 58 -13.66 -7.58 9.23
N ALA A 59 -14.05 -8.55 8.41
CA ALA A 59 -13.76 -8.55 6.98
C ALA A 59 -14.99 -8.02 6.22
N SER A 60 -14.80 -6.97 5.41
CA SER A 60 -15.80 -6.51 4.45
C SER A 60 -15.65 -7.35 3.18
N ASP A 61 -16.52 -8.34 2.99
CA ASP A 61 -16.57 -9.10 1.73
C ASP A 61 -17.06 -8.21 0.59
N VAL A 62 -16.30 -8.18 -0.51
CA VAL A 62 -16.62 -7.35 -1.68
C VAL A 62 -16.77 -8.19 -2.93
N THR A 63 -17.81 -7.89 -3.71
CA THR A 63 -18.08 -8.51 -5.02
C THR A 63 -17.61 -7.66 -6.18
N THR A 64 -17.13 -6.44 -5.89
CA THR A 64 -16.51 -5.46 -6.80
C THR A 64 -15.47 -4.67 -6.00
N SER A 65 -14.47 -4.07 -6.66
CA SER A 65 -13.50 -3.21 -5.97
C SER A 65 -14.18 -2.10 -5.17
N VAL A 66 -13.69 -1.84 -3.96
CA VAL A 66 -14.00 -0.60 -3.24
C VAL A 66 -13.27 0.55 -3.93
N LEU A 67 -14.01 1.59 -4.30
CA LEU A 67 -13.49 2.72 -5.05
C LEU A 67 -13.22 3.90 -4.12
N PHE A 68 -11.94 4.14 -3.81
CA PHE A 68 -11.50 5.33 -3.07
C PHE A 68 -11.32 6.49 -4.06
N ASN A 69 -12.45 7.08 -4.46
CA ASN A 69 -12.55 8.13 -5.48
C ASN A 69 -12.87 9.53 -4.92
N LYS A 70 -12.92 9.68 -3.58
CA LYS A 70 -13.11 10.97 -2.90
C LYS A 70 -11.77 11.45 -2.34
N SER A 71 -11.37 12.67 -2.69
CA SER A 71 -10.14 13.24 -2.16
C SER A 71 -10.28 13.68 -0.70
N GLY A 72 -9.18 13.66 0.06
CA GLY A 72 -9.11 14.18 1.42
C GLY A 72 -9.87 13.37 2.47
N ILE A 73 -10.26 12.12 2.19
CA ILE A 73 -10.88 11.25 3.20
C ILE A 73 -9.83 10.52 4.04
N ASN A 74 -10.20 10.18 5.28
CA ASN A 74 -9.39 9.38 6.20
C ASN A 74 -10.13 8.08 6.53
N VAL A 75 -9.52 6.93 6.27
CA VAL A 75 -10.06 5.61 6.63
C VAL A 75 -9.16 5.00 7.69
N ILE A 76 -9.75 4.64 8.83
CA ILE A 76 -9.00 4.28 10.04
C ILE A 76 -9.61 3.02 10.65
N ALA A 77 -8.81 1.97 10.77
CA ALA A 77 -9.15 0.81 11.59
C ALA A 77 -9.21 1.20 13.07
N VAL A 78 -10.29 0.80 13.74
CA VAL A 78 -10.46 1.01 15.18
C VAL A 78 -9.68 -0.07 15.92
N ASN A 79 -8.41 0.22 16.18
CA ASN A 79 -7.54 -0.65 16.97
C ASN A 79 -8.07 -0.73 18.42
N ARG A 80 -8.45 -1.93 18.86
CA ARG A 80 -8.96 -2.24 20.21
C ARG A 80 -7.91 -2.91 21.10
N GLY A 81 -6.67 -2.40 21.06
CA GLY A 81 -5.52 -3.00 21.75
C GLY A 81 -4.85 -4.14 20.97
N LEU A 82 -5.09 -4.20 19.66
CA LEU A 82 -4.42 -5.11 18.74
C LEU A 82 -3.02 -4.57 18.44
N ASN A 83 -2.09 -5.48 18.13
CA ASN A 83 -0.78 -5.08 17.64
C ASN A 83 -0.95 -4.38 16.28
N PRO A 84 -0.43 -3.15 16.07
CA PRO A 84 -0.55 -2.45 14.80
C PRO A 84 -0.11 -3.26 13.56
N MET A 85 0.82 -4.20 13.73
CA MET A 85 1.28 -5.10 12.65
C MET A 85 0.21 -6.11 12.21
N VAL A 86 -0.73 -6.47 13.10
CA VAL A 86 -1.81 -7.42 12.77
C VAL A 86 -3.15 -6.74 12.51
N ASP A 87 -3.26 -5.42 12.67
CA ASP A 87 -4.53 -4.68 12.57
C ASP A 87 -5.27 -4.97 11.26
N GLY A 88 -4.55 -5.03 10.14
CA GLY A 88 -5.15 -5.27 8.83
C GLY A 88 -5.77 -6.67 8.65
N GLU A 89 -5.35 -7.68 9.42
CA GLU A 89 -6.02 -9.00 9.41
C GLU A 89 -7.41 -8.95 10.03
N PHE A 90 -7.63 -8.02 10.96
CA PHE A 90 -8.91 -7.83 11.63
C PHE A 90 -9.74 -6.70 11.03
N HIS A 91 -9.24 -5.98 10.02
CA HIS A 91 -9.93 -4.86 9.37
C HIS A 91 -9.71 -4.92 7.86
N SER A 92 -10.14 -6.00 7.23
CA SER A 92 -9.82 -6.28 5.83
C SER A 92 -10.94 -5.94 4.87
N ILE A 93 -10.59 -5.42 3.70
CA ILE A 93 -11.41 -5.51 2.49
C ILE A 93 -11.03 -6.82 1.80
N LEU A 94 -11.98 -7.74 1.68
CA LEU A 94 -11.76 -9.10 1.22
C LEU A 94 -12.56 -9.37 -0.05
N SER A 95 -11.89 -9.70 -1.16
CA SER A 95 -12.59 -10.18 -2.34
C SER A 95 -13.34 -11.47 -2.04
N ASN A 96 -14.65 -11.45 -2.29
CA ASN A 96 -15.50 -12.63 -2.19
C ASN A 96 -14.98 -13.73 -3.12
N ALA A 97 -15.27 -15.00 -2.81
CA ALA A 97 -14.85 -16.15 -3.59
C ALA A 97 -15.22 -16.07 -5.10
N SER A 98 -16.32 -15.39 -5.45
CA SER A 98 -16.71 -15.19 -6.86
C SER A 98 -16.04 -13.99 -7.55
N TYR A 99 -15.37 -13.12 -6.79
CA TYR A 99 -14.72 -11.92 -7.32
C TYR A 99 -13.23 -12.16 -7.54
N THR A 100 -12.90 -12.68 -8.73
CA THR A 100 -11.53 -13.07 -9.12
C THR A 100 -10.92 -12.20 -10.21
N ASN A 101 -11.60 -11.14 -10.63
CA ASN A 101 -11.18 -10.29 -11.73
C ASN A 101 -11.07 -8.83 -11.28
N GLY A 102 -9.92 -8.49 -10.70
CA GLY A 102 -9.60 -7.15 -10.22
C GLY A 102 -9.34 -7.06 -8.71
N PRO A 103 -8.75 -5.95 -8.27
CA PRO A 103 -8.31 -5.75 -6.89
C PRO A 103 -9.48 -5.59 -5.93
N ALA A 104 -9.26 -5.89 -4.65
CA ALA A 104 -10.25 -5.67 -3.60
C ALA A 104 -10.53 -4.17 -3.41
N ALA A 105 -9.53 -3.32 -3.65
CA ALA A 105 -9.65 -1.87 -3.59
C ALA A 105 -8.88 -1.18 -4.72
N THR A 106 -9.49 -0.13 -5.27
CA THR A 106 -8.90 0.76 -6.27
C THR A 106 -8.92 2.19 -5.74
N ILE A 107 -7.77 2.84 -5.74
CA ILE A 107 -7.57 4.18 -5.17
C ILE A 107 -7.15 5.12 -6.29
N THR A 108 -8.00 6.11 -6.56
CA THR A 108 -7.83 7.10 -7.64
C THR A 108 -7.80 8.53 -7.12
N ALA A 109 -8.01 8.75 -5.82
CA ALA A 109 -8.00 10.07 -5.21
C ALA A 109 -7.08 10.11 -3.97
N SER A 110 -6.58 11.30 -3.63
CA SER A 110 -5.81 11.53 -2.40
C SER A 110 -6.58 11.08 -1.17
N CYS A 111 -6.05 10.16 -0.38
CA CYS A 111 -6.66 9.73 0.87
C CYS A 111 -5.59 9.24 1.85
N ARG A 112 -5.97 9.16 3.12
CA ARG A 112 -5.16 8.51 4.16
C ARG A 112 -5.85 7.25 4.64
N ILE A 113 -5.15 6.12 4.61
CA ILE A 113 -5.65 4.81 5.03
C ILE A 113 -4.73 4.28 6.13
N ILE A 114 -5.31 3.94 7.28
CA ILE A 114 -4.56 3.52 8.46
C ILE A 114 -5.13 2.19 8.98
N GLY A 115 -4.28 1.18 9.15
CA GLY A 115 -4.65 -0.06 9.84
C GLY A 115 -5.48 -1.05 9.03
N MET A 116 -5.65 -0.82 7.72
CA MET A 116 -6.54 -1.64 6.88
C MET A 116 -5.80 -2.82 6.23
N GLY A 117 -6.51 -3.93 6.06
CA GLY A 117 -6.08 -5.07 5.27
C GLY A 117 -6.65 -5.06 3.85
N PHE A 118 -5.85 -5.48 2.87
CA PHE A 118 -6.29 -5.65 1.49
C PHE A 118 -6.04 -7.09 1.04
N VAL A 119 -7.12 -7.81 0.76
CA VAL A 119 -7.07 -9.24 0.44
C VAL A 119 -7.86 -9.48 -0.83
N SER A 120 -7.18 -9.93 -1.88
CA SER A 120 -7.79 -10.15 -3.19
C SER A 120 -7.63 -11.56 -3.69
N ARG A 121 -8.51 -11.93 -4.60
CA ARG A 121 -8.48 -13.17 -5.38
C ARG A 121 -8.23 -12.89 -6.86
N ASP A 122 -7.75 -11.69 -7.20
CA ASP A 122 -7.48 -11.29 -8.58
C ASP A 122 -6.54 -12.29 -9.24
N THR A 123 -7.02 -13.02 -10.25
CA THR A 123 -6.22 -13.99 -11.00
C THR A 123 -5.35 -13.32 -12.07
N GLY A 124 -5.47 -12.00 -12.25
CA GLY A 124 -4.59 -11.23 -13.11
C GLY A 124 -4.96 -11.24 -14.59
N SER A 125 -6.25 -11.32 -14.92
CA SER A 125 -6.74 -11.16 -16.31
C SER A 125 -6.66 -9.72 -16.84
N LEU A 126 -6.27 -8.75 -16.01
CA LEU A 126 -6.21 -7.33 -16.35
C LEU A 126 -4.79 -6.76 -16.14
N PHE A 127 -4.62 -5.49 -16.54
CA PHE A 127 -3.34 -4.77 -16.68
C PHE A 127 -2.44 -4.73 -15.43
N PHE A 128 -2.98 -4.91 -14.21
CA PHE A 128 -2.19 -4.96 -12.95
C PHE A 128 -2.04 -6.38 -12.37
N SER A 129 -2.43 -7.40 -13.15
CA SER A 129 -2.07 -8.81 -12.99
C SER A 129 -2.03 -9.35 -11.55
N GLY A 130 -3.17 -9.30 -10.86
CA GLY A 130 -3.33 -9.99 -9.59
C GLY A 130 -3.04 -9.13 -8.37
N ALA A 131 -3.41 -7.85 -8.39
CA ALA A 131 -3.16 -6.93 -7.28
C ALA A 131 -4.19 -7.10 -6.16
N ALA A 132 -3.75 -6.97 -4.90
CA ALA A 132 -4.69 -6.86 -3.78
C ALA A 132 -5.31 -5.47 -3.67
N CYS A 133 -4.48 -4.45 -3.86
CA CYS A 133 -4.91 -3.06 -4.01
C CYS A 133 -4.23 -2.43 -5.21
N LEU A 134 -4.96 -1.55 -5.90
CA LEU A 134 -4.45 -0.71 -6.98
C LEU A 134 -4.46 0.76 -6.55
N LEU A 135 -3.29 1.40 -6.61
CA LEU A 135 -3.14 2.85 -6.68
C LEU A 135 -3.01 3.25 -8.14
N GLY A 136 -4.09 3.74 -8.73
CA GLY A 136 -4.13 4.09 -10.16
C GLY A 136 -5.43 3.65 -10.79
N GLY A 137 -5.48 3.70 -12.12
CA GLY A 137 -6.67 3.32 -12.90
C GLY A 137 -6.37 3.33 -14.38
N ASP A 138 -7.05 2.44 -15.11
CA ASP A 138 -6.85 2.21 -16.54
C ASP A 138 -7.04 3.50 -17.37
N GLY A 139 -5.93 4.18 -17.65
CA GLY A 139 -5.60 5.05 -18.79
C GLY A 139 -6.52 6.22 -19.21
N ALA A 140 -7.78 6.29 -18.79
CA ALA A 140 -8.79 7.15 -19.44
C ALA A 140 -9.70 7.92 -18.47
N GLN A 141 -9.64 7.67 -17.16
CA GLN A 141 -10.59 8.25 -16.20
C GLN A 141 -9.87 8.86 -14.99
N GLY A 142 -9.43 10.11 -15.16
CA GLY A 142 -9.39 11.10 -14.07
C GLY A 142 -8.29 10.95 -13.01
N ALA A 143 -7.27 11.82 -13.14
CA ALA A 143 -6.23 12.17 -12.16
C ALA A 143 -5.40 11.00 -11.57
N PRO A 144 -4.07 11.01 -11.74
CA PRO A 144 -3.16 10.16 -10.96
C PRO A 144 -3.52 10.19 -9.47
N PRO A 145 -3.51 9.08 -8.71
CA PRO A 145 -3.63 9.10 -7.26
C PRO A 145 -2.46 9.91 -6.68
N PHE A 146 -2.73 11.19 -6.44
CA PHE A 146 -1.79 12.11 -5.84
C PHE A 146 -1.97 12.13 -4.33
N GLY A 147 -0.88 12.13 -3.56
CA GLY A 147 -0.96 12.38 -2.12
C GLY A 147 -1.65 11.26 -1.33
N VAL A 148 -1.51 10.00 -1.75
CA VAL A 148 -2.04 8.86 -0.98
C VAL A 148 -1.07 8.48 0.14
N GLN A 149 -1.61 8.24 1.33
CA GLN A 149 -0.85 7.73 2.47
C GLN A 149 -1.46 6.42 2.98
N MET A 150 -0.64 5.37 3.03
CA MET A 150 -0.96 4.11 3.69
C MET A 150 -0.03 3.93 4.88
N LYS A 151 -0.63 3.69 6.05
CA LYS A 151 0.13 3.48 7.29
C LYS A 151 -0.42 2.30 8.08
N ASN A 152 0.44 1.43 8.62
CA ASN A 152 0.00 0.25 9.39
C ASN A 152 -0.96 -0.63 8.59
N CYS A 153 -0.88 -0.61 7.26
CA CYS A 153 -1.73 -1.44 6.42
C CYS A 153 -1.14 -2.85 6.31
N ARG A 154 -1.96 -3.82 5.90
CA ARG A 154 -1.51 -5.19 5.66
C ARG A 154 -1.99 -5.72 4.32
N PHE A 155 -1.13 -6.48 3.65
CA PHE A 155 -1.38 -7.15 2.39
C PHE A 155 -1.12 -8.65 2.58
N PRO A 156 -2.05 -9.40 3.20
CA PRO A 156 -1.87 -10.83 3.38
C PRO A 156 -2.38 -11.60 2.16
N LYS A 157 -1.58 -12.55 1.67
CA LYS A 157 -1.97 -13.40 0.54
C LYS A 157 -3.01 -14.44 0.92
N TRP A 158 -2.93 -14.98 2.15
CA TRP A 158 -3.75 -16.10 2.65
C TRP A 158 -3.87 -17.29 1.67
N GLY A 159 -2.81 -17.55 0.89
CA GLY A 159 -2.80 -18.62 -0.11
C GLY A 159 -3.69 -18.38 -1.33
N LEU A 160 -4.15 -17.14 -1.55
CA LEU A 160 -4.98 -16.74 -2.69
C LEU A 160 -4.15 -16.54 -3.96
N ASP A 161 -4.82 -16.50 -5.10
CA ASP A 161 -4.19 -16.52 -6.43
C ASP A 161 -3.50 -15.20 -6.81
N ASN A 162 -3.79 -14.11 -6.10
CA ASN A 162 -3.30 -12.78 -6.43
C ASN A 162 -1.76 -12.71 -6.34
N ARG A 163 -1.10 -12.22 -7.38
CA ARG A 163 0.37 -12.20 -7.49
C ARG A 163 1.00 -11.00 -6.79
N ILE A 164 0.28 -9.89 -6.66
CA ILE A 164 0.82 -8.60 -6.21
C ILE A 164 0.06 -8.15 -4.96
N GLY A 165 0.77 -7.65 -3.96
CA GLY A 165 0.14 -6.96 -2.83
C GLY A 165 -0.44 -5.62 -3.25
N LEU A 166 0.43 -4.67 -3.56
CA LEU A 166 0.07 -3.31 -3.97
C LEU A 166 0.61 -3.02 -5.38
N ALA A 167 -0.29 -2.75 -6.33
CA ALA A 167 0.09 -2.22 -7.63
C ALA A 167 -0.03 -0.70 -7.64
N ILE A 168 0.96 -0.01 -8.20
CA ILE A 168 1.00 1.44 -8.35
C ILE A 168 1.23 1.78 -9.81
N GLU A 169 0.30 2.53 -10.38
CA GLU A 169 0.37 3.01 -11.75
C GLU A 169 0.09 4.50 -11.79
N GLY A 170 1.04 5.25 -12.34
CA GLY A 170 0.88 6.68 -12.59
C GLY A 170 0.47 7.43 -11.34
N SER A 171 1.40 7.69 -10.41
CA SER A 171 1.11 8.31 -9.11
C SER A 171 2.11 9.38 -8.74
N SER A 172 1.75 10.30 -7.84
CA SER A 172 2.77 11.15 -7.22
C SER A 172 2.51 11.52 -5.77
N ASN A 173 3.57 11.73 -5.00
CA ASN A 173 3.52 12.02 -3.57
C ASN A 173 2.82 10.92 -2.76
N VAL A 174 3.19 9.66 -3.02
CA VAL A 174 2.65 8.50 -2.30
C VAL A 174 3.57 8.14 -1.14
N LEU A 175 3.00 7.91 0.03
CA LEU A 175 3.70 7.39 1.20
C LEU A 175 3.11 6.04 1.62
N ILE A 176 3.95 5.02 1.62
CA ILE A 176 3.68 3.71 2.22
C ILE A 176 4.60 3.57 3.42
N GLU A 177 4.03 3.56 4.62
CA GLU A 177 4.79 3.53 5.87
C GLU A 177 4.30 2.41 6.79
N ASP A 178 5.22 1.78 7.52
CA ASP A 178 4.88 0.81 8.58
C ASP A 178 3.89 -0.26 8.08
N THR A 179 4.07 -0.75 6.85
CA THR A 179 3.09 -1.62 6.16
C THR A 179 3.64 -3.02 5.97
N ASP A 180 2.78 -4.02 6.17
CA ASP A 180 3.15 -5.44 6.11
C ASP A 180 2.67 -6.10 4.83
N PHE A 181 3.59 -6.75 4.11
CA PHE A 181 3.32 -7.59 2.95
C PHE A 181 3.69 -9.03 3.30
N GLU A 182 2.74 -9.95 3.19
CA GLU A 182 2.94 -11.32 3.65
C GLU A 182 2.34 -12.37 2.70
N GLY A 183 3.19 -13.29 2.28
CA GLY A 183 2.83 -14.49 1.54
C GLY A 183 3.51 -14.56 0.17
N ALA A 184 3.27 -15.68 -0.51
CA ALA A 184 3.84 -16.07 -1.82
C ALA A 184 3.42 -15.16 -3.00
N PHE A 185 3.65 -13.87 -2.88
CA PHE A 185 3.50 -12.91 -3.97
C PHE A 185 4.68 -13.00 -4.93
N GLY A 186 4.46 -12.63 -6.18
CA GLY A 186 5.56 -12.26 -7.07
C GLY A 186 6.20 -10.95 -6.63
N ALA A 187 5.39 -9.98 -6.21
CA ALA A 187 5.87 -8.71 -5.68
C ALA A 187 5.00 -8.22 -4.52
N GLY A 188 5.63 -7.72 -3.45
CA GLY A 188 4.92 -6.97 -2.40
C GLY A 188 4.30 -5.70 -2.99
N ILE A 189 5.16 -4.86 -3.59
CA ILE A 189 4.78 -3.65 -4.32
C ILE A 189 5.25 -3.76 -5.77
N TYR A 190 4.36 -3.49 -6.72
CA TYR A 190 4.68 -3.36 -8.14
C TYR A 190 4.43 -1.91 -8.59
N VAL A 191 5.40 -1.28 -9.25
CA VAL A 191 5.33 0.15 -9.63
C VAL A 191 5.61 0.33 -11.12
N GLN A 192 4.76 1.08 -11.83
CA GLN A 192 4.98 1.41 -13.25
C GLN A 192 4.33 2.75 -13.67
N GLY A 193 4.55 3.16 -14.92
CA GLY A 193 3.92 4.33 -15.53
C GLY A 193 4.60 5.66 -15.16
N ALA A 194 3.86 6.76 -15.22
CA ALA A 194 4.36 8.09 -14.89
C ALA A 194 4.31 8.35 -13.37
N CYS A 195 5.32 7.86 -12.63
CA CYS A 195 5.36 7.94 -11.18
C CYS A 195 6.40 8.96 -10.67
N GLY A 196 6.13 9.65 -9.56
CA GLY A 196 7.09 10.56 -8.91
C GLY A 196 6.88 10.70 -7.40
N HIS A 197 7.93 10.92 -6.63
CA HIS A 197 7.83 11.12 -5.17
C HIS A 197 7.09 9.99 -4.43
N LEU A 198 7.43 8.73 -4.73
CA LEU A 198 6.98 7.57 -3.96
C LEU A 198 7.97 7.32 -2.82
N THR A 199 7.47 7.22 -1.59
CA THR A 199 8.25 6.83 -0.42
C THR A 199 7.71 5.54 0.17
N VAL A 200 8.57 4.54 0.35
CA VAL A 200 8.27 3.29 1.06
C VAL A 200 9.25 3.17 2.22
N ARG A 201 8.76 3.15 3.46
CA ARG A 201 9.64 3.11 4.64
C ARG A 201 9.06 2.28 5.78
N LYS A 202 9.94 1.69 6.59
CA LYS A 202 9.57 0.87 7.76
C LYS A 202 8.60 -0.26 7.46
N SER A 203 8.55 -0.72 6.21
CA SER A 203 7.65 -1.78 5.79
C SER A 203 8.30 -3.15 5.90
N HIS A 204 7.50 -4.18 6.12
CA HIS A 204 7.96 -5.56 6.27
C HIS A 204 7.49 -6.42 5.10
N PHE A 205 8.40 -7.23 4.56
CA PHE A 205 8.15 -8.02 3.36
C PHE A 205 8.58 -9.48 3.58
N THR A 206 7.61 -10.39 3.67
CA THR A 206 7.85 -11.80 4.02
C THR A 206 7.22 -12.78 3.03
N LEU A 207 7.99 -13.81 2.65
CA LEU A 207 7.58 -14.93 1.80
C LEU A 207 7.20 -14.61 0.34
N MET A 208 7.68 -13.52 -0.25
CA MET A 208 7.42 -13.18 -1.66
C MET A 208 8.69 -13.29 -2.52
N THR A 209 8.58 -13.17 -3.85
CA THR A 209 9.77 -13.16 -4.71
C THR A 209 10.54 -11.86 -4.58
N TYR A 210 9.88 -10.70 -4.68
CA TYR A 210 10.49 -9.37 -4.51
C TYR A 210 9.65 -8.49 -3.59
N ALA A 211 10.29 -7.70 -2.72
CA ALA A 211 9.59 -6.68 -1.95
C ALA A 211 9.05 -5.59 -2.87
N ILE A 212 9.88 -5.12 -3.81
CA ILE A 212 9.52 -4.10 -4.79
C ILE A 212 9.92 -4.56 -6.18
N GLU A 213 8.98 -4.52 -7.13
CA GLU A 213 9.21 -4.77 -8.55
C GLU A 213 8.87 -3.52 -9.37
N HIS A 214 9.78 -3.12 -10.24
CA HIS A 214 9.54 -2.07 -11.23
C HIS A 214 9.07 -2.66 -12.55
N GLY A 215 8.01 -2.07 -13.11
CA GLY A 215 7.57 -2.27 -14.48
C GLY A 215 8.17 -1.23 -15.44
N SER A 216 7.45 -0.94 -16.52
CA SER A 216 7.85 0.11 -17.47
C SER A 216 7.50 1.49 -16.92
N PHE A 217 8.49 2.36 -16.79
CA PHE A 217 8.27 3.79 -16.51
C PHE A 217 8.14 4.58 -17.81
N SER A 218 7.40 5.68 -17.76
CA SER A 218 7.38 6.68 -18.82
C SER A 218 8.07 7.96 -18.37
N ASP A 219 9.00 8.46 -19.18
CA ASP A 219 9.77 9.71 -18.96
C ASP A 219 8.93 10.98 -19.17
N ALA A 220 7.66 10.97 -18.76
CA ALA A 220 6.70 12.05 -19.01
C ALA A 220 6.96 13.35 -18.21
N GLY A 221 8.23 13.75 -18.04
CA GLY A 221 8.64 15.01 -17.39
C GLY A 221 8.49 15.04 -15.87
N VAL A 222 8.03 13.94 -15.26
CA VAL A 222 8.10 13.74 -13.82
C VAL A 222 9.50 13.24 -13.49
N ASN A 223 10.22 13.95 -12.62
CA ASN A 223 11.43 13.41 -12.00
C ASN A 223 10.99 12.21 -11.16
N THR A 224 11.09 11.01 -11.72
CA THR A 224 10.85 9.73 -11.06
C THR A 224 11.79 9.61 -9.87
N GLN A 225 11.36 10.11 -8.71
CA GLN A 225 12.11 10.12 -7.46
C GLN A 225 11.46 9.15 -6.51
N PHE A 226 12.08 7.99 -6.35
CA PHE A 226 11.62 6.97 -5.41
C PHE A 226 12.55 6.88 -4.22
N PHE A 227 11.98 6.79 -3.04
CA PHE A 227 12.70 6.67 -1.77
C PHE A 227 12.26 5.37 -1.09
N TYR A 228 13.14 4.37 -1.11
CA TYR A 228 12.93 3.12 -0.41
C TYR A 228 13.82 3.11 0.83
N GLY A 229 13.20 3.48 1.94
CA GLY A 229 13.83 3.55 3.25
C GLY A 229 13.52 4.82 4.03
N PRO A 230 14.02 4.91 5.28
CA PRO A 230 14.78 3.86 5.96
C PRO A 230 13.88 2.78 6.59
N GLY A 231 14.50 1.68 7.01
CA GLY A 231 13.91 0.69 7.92
C GLY A 231 13.01 -0.34 7.27
N ASN A 232 12.98 -0.47 5.93
CA ASN A 232 12.31 -1.61 5.34
C ASN A 232 13.07 -2.90 5.68
N VAL A 233 12.32 -3.97 5.89
CA VAL A 233 12.87 -5.28 6.26
C VAL A 233 12.31 -6.33 5.32
N THR A 234 13.17 -7.12 4.68
CA THR A 234 12.76 -8.39 4.07
C THR A 234 13.11 -9.55 4.97
N VAL A 235 12.27 -10.58 4.93
CA VAL A 235 12.52 -11.88 5.55
C VAL A 235 12.56 -12.93 4.45
N GLY A 236 13.62 -13.75 4.47
CA GLY A 236 13.88 -14.78 3.47
C GLY A 236 12.66 -15.68 3.22
N PRO A 237 12.37 -16.05 1.96
CA PRO A 237 13.20 -15.90 0.75
C PRO A 237 13.03 -14.56 0.00
N THR A 238 12.43 -13.54 0.60
CA THR A 238 12.09 -12.29 -0.10
C THR A 238 13.30 -11.47 -0.53
N LYS A 239 13.42 -11.24 -1.85
CA LYS A 239 14.41 -10.32 -2.44
C LYS A 239 14.02 -8.86 -2.25
N GLY A 240 14.97 -7.94 -2.28
CA GLY A 240 14.74 -6.50 -2.09
C GLY A 240 14.04 -5.86 -3.28
N VAL A 241 14.78 -5.52 -4.33
CA VAL A 241 14.26 -4.76 -5.48
C VAL A 241 14.56 -5.48 -6.78
N LYS A 242 13.56 -5.54 -7.68
CA LYS A 242 13.70 -5.95 -9.08
C LYS A 242 13.69 -4.72 -9.99
N SER A 243 14.81 -4.41 -10.63
CA SER A 243 14.97 -3.23 -11.49
C SER A 243 14.79 -3.59 -12.96
N ASN A 244 13.57 -3.55 -13.51
CA ASN A 244 13.35 -3.76 -14.95
C ASN A 244 13.40 -2.46 -15.78
N SER A 245 13.92 -1.35 -15.22
CA SER A 245 13.91 -0.06 -15.91
C SER A 245 15.04 0.86 -15.45
N SER A 246 15.78 1.37 -16.43
CA SER A 246 16.84 2.38 -16.26
C SER A 246 16.32 3.83 -16.23
N ALA A 247 15.00 4.04 -16.32
CA ALA A 247 14.39 5.37 -16.30
C ALA A 247 14.07 5.86 -14.87
N ALA A 248 14.11 4.98 -13.87
CA ALA A 248 13.81 5.33 -12.49
C ALA A 248 15.03 5.86 -11.75
N LYS A 249 14.93 7.05 -11.13
CA LYS A 249 15.93 7.52 -10.18
C LYS A 249 15.50 7.13 -8.77
N VAL A 250 16.15 6.13 -8.22
CA VAL A 250 15.73 5.51 -6.95
C VAL A 250 16.83 5.69 -5.92
N THR A 251 16.46 6.18 -4.74
CA THR A 251 17.30 6.14 -3.56
C THR A 251 16.84 5.00 -2.65
N ILE A 252 17.70 4.01 -2.45
CA ILE A 252 17.48 2.87 -1.56
C ILE A 252 18.44 3.02 -0.39
N PHE A 253 17.92 3.25 0.82
CA PHE A 253 18.79 3.55 1.95
C PHE A 253 18.30 3.01 3.29
N GLY A 254 19.24 2.60 4.15
CA GLY A 254 18.94 2.24 5.54
C GLY A 254 17.98 1.07 5.71
N ASN A 255 17.95 0.11 4.78
CA ASN A 255 17.08 -1.07 4.84
C ASN A 255 17.83 -2.32 5.31
N TYR A 256 17.10 -3.35 5.73
CA TYR A 256 17.63 -4.67 6.05
C TYR A 256 17.09 -5.71 5.08
N TRP A 257 17.93 -6.23 4.20
CA TRP A 257 17.54 -7.20 3.20
C TRP A 257 18.01 -8.60 3.61
N ALA A 258 17.11 -9.41 4.17
CA ALA A 258 17.41 -10.79 4.58
C ALA A 258 17.24 -11.76 3.42
N THR A 259 18.27 -11.87 2.58
CA THR A 259 18.25 -12.72 1.38
C THR A 259 19.37 -13.75 1.41
N PRO A 260 19.24 -14.86 0.66
CA PRO A 260 20.36 -15.76 0.38
C PRO A 260 21.44 -15.12 -0.50
N VAL A 261 22.70 -15.56 -0.31
CA VAL A 261 23.89 -15.16 -1.09
C VAL A 261 23.61 -15.01 -2.59
N ASN A 262 23.97 -13.84 -3.15
CA ASN A 262 23.81 -13.45 -4.56
C ASN A 262 22.35 -13.28 -5.04
N SER A 263 21.40 -12.99 -4.15
CA SER A 263 19.99 -12.93 -4.54
C SER A 263 19.21 -11.71 -4.06
N THR A 264 19.85 -10.72 -3.43
CA THR A 264 19.13 -9.54 -2.92
C THR A 264 18.39 -8.76 -4.01
N HIS A 265 18.98 -8.72 -5.19
CA HIS A 265 18.48 -8.00 -6.35
C HIS A 265 18.48 -8.96 -7.55
N ASP A 266 17.74 -8.59 -8.60
CA ASP A 266 17.80 -9.31 -9.88
C ASP A 266 19.03 -8.91 -10.73
N GLN A 267 19.65 -7.78 -10.39
CA GLN A 267 20.87 -7.22 -10.98
C GLN A 267 21.92 -6.98 -9.90
N SER A 268 23.18 -6.76 -10.28
CA SER A 268 24.20 -6.37 -9.31
C SER A 268 23.97 -4.93 -8.82
N ILE A 269 24.55 -4.57 -7.67
CA ILE A 269 24.49 -3.18 -7.18
C ILE A 269 25.16 -2.24 -8.20
N ASP A 270 26.29 -2.64 -8.79
CA ASP A 270 26.99 -1.89 -9.82
C ASP A 270 26.12 -1.59 -11.05
N ASP A 271 25.29 -2.58 -11.48
CA ASP A 271 24.34 -2.40 -12.58
C ASP A 271 23.25 -1.40 -12.19
N MET A 272 22.70 -1.51 -10.97
CA MET A 272 21.70 -0.57 -10.46
C MET A 272 22.25 0.86 -10.36
N GLU A 273 23.48 1.04 -9.87
CA GLU A 273 24.15 2.34 -9.80
C GLU A 273 24.43 2.92 -11.19
N SER A 274 24.80 2.07 -12.15
CA SER A 274 24.95 2.44 -13.57
C SER A 274 23.64 2.93 -14.18
N ASP A 275 22.51 2.35 -13.75
CA ASP A 275 21.15 2.76 -14.10
C ASP A 275 20.67 4.01 -13.32
N GLY A 276 21.51 4.58 -12.44
CA GLY A 276 21.22 5.83 -11.72
C GLY A 276 20.54 5.63 -10.36
N TYR A 277 20.59 4.43 -9.79
CA TYR A 277 20.17 4.17 -8.42
C TYR A 277 21.22 4.68 -7.44
N ILE A 278 20.77 5.07 -6.25
CA ILE A 278 21.63 5.42 -5.12
C ILE A 278 21.35 4.40 -4.02
N CYS A 279 22.30 3.50 -3.77
CA CYS A 279 22.22 2.48 -2.74
C CYS A 279 23.13 2.87 -1.57
N ALA A 280 22.58 3.20 -0.40
CA ALA A 280 23.38 3.71 0.71
C ALA A 280 22.96 3.18 2.08
N GLY A 281 23.91 2.61 2.83
CA GLY A 281 23.68 2.18 4.22
C GLY A 281 22.61 1.10 4.38
N ASN A 282 22.39 0.29 3.34
CA ASN A 282 21.56 -0.91 3.44
C ASN A 282 22.40 -2.03 4.05
N TYR A 283 21.76 -2.87 4.85
CA TYR A 283 22.35 -4.12 5.32
C TYR A 283 21.89 -5.25 4.41
N TYR A 284 22.85 -5.95 3.85
CA TYR A 284 22.64 -7.15 3.06
C TYR A 284 23.07 -8.33 3.92
N ALA A 285 22.20 -9.33 4.09
CA ALA A 285 22.55 -10.50 4.91
C ALA A 285 23.79 -11.26 4.40
N ASP A 286 24.24 -10.97 3.17
CA ASP A 286 25.34 -11.62 2.47
C ASP A 286 26.60 -10.75 2.32
N GLU A 287 26.63 -9.52 2.85
CA GLU A 287 27.89 -8.79 2.95
C GLU A 287 28.73 -9.44 4.06
N GLU A 288 29.65 -10.33 3.68
CA GLU A 288 30.83 -10.56 4.49
C GLU A 288 31.42 -9.17 4.75
N ARG A 289 31.47 -8.75 6.02
CA ARG A 289 32.23 -7.56 6.35
C ARG A 289 33.66 -7.87 5.97
N ASP A 290 34.17 -7.18 4.95
CA ASP A 290 35.59 -7.00 4.77
C ASP A 290 36.09 -6.18 5.96
N ASP A 291 36.26 -6.85 7.11
CA ASP A 291 36.96 -6.31 8.27
C ASP A 291 38.46 -6.25 7.90
N GLU A 292 38.87 -5.18 7.21
CA GLU A 292 40.26 -4.67 7.20
C GLU A 292 40.49 -3.65 8.31
#